data_AF-X1QW99-F1
#
_entry.id   AF-X1QW99-F1
#
_cell.length_a   1.000
_cell.length_b   1.000
_cell.length_c   1.000
_cell.angle_alpha   90.00
_cell.angle_beta   90.00
_cell.angle_gamma   90.00
#
_symmetry.space_group_name_H-M   'P 1'
#
loop_
_entity.id
_entity.type
_entity.pdbx_description
1 polymer ?
#
loop_
_entity_poly.entity_id
_entity_poly.type
_entity_poly.pdbx_seq_one_letter_code
_entity_poly.pdbx_strand_id
1 'polypeptide(L)'
;ICSMLPGWIGMKAATTSNVRTCQAAKESDLAKALNVAFQGGSVMGISVASVGIIGLGTYSLVVLNGDNPETLPYIVAGFCLGASFFALFGRVGGGIFTKSADIGADMTGKIEYDLPEDDPRNPAVIADNVGDNVGDVSGMGSDLFESFTSSTVAT
;
A
#
# COMPACT_ATOMS: atom_id res chain seq x y z
N ILE A 1 7.86 1.15 -11.71
CA ILE A 1 6.54 1.54 -12.28
C ILE A 1 5.47 0.55 -11.86
N CYS A 2 5.56 -0.73 -12.23
CA CYS A 2 4.56 -1.74 -11.87
C CYS A 2 4.40 -1.93 -10.34
N SER A 3 5.46 -1.75 -9.55
CA SER A 3 5.39 -1.75 -8.08
C SER A 3 4.80 -0.46 -7.49
N MET A 4 4.86 0.66 -8.21
CA MET A 4 4.36 1.96 -7.73
C MET A 4 2.83 2.08 -7.89
N LEU A 5 2.30 1.53 -8.98
CA LEU A 5 0.89 1.66 -9.35
C LEU A 5 -0.06 1.06 -8.29
N PRO A 6 0.14 -0.17 -7.78
CA PRO A 6 -0.72 -0.73 -6.75
C PRO A 6 -0.71 0.07 -5.45
N GLY A 7 0.46 0.55 -5.03
CA GLY A 7 0.57 1.41 -3.84
C GLY A 7 -0.20 2.73 -4.01
N TRP A 8 -0.08 3.37 -5.17
CA TRP A 8 -0.80 4.60 -5.47
C TRP A 8 -2.32 4.39 -5.61
N ILE A 9 -2.76 3.35 -6.31
CA ILE A 9 -4.18 3.00 -6.44
C ILE A 9 -4.77 2.66 -5.08
N GLY A 10 -4.05 1.87 -4.27
CA GLY A 10 -4.42 1.55 -2.90
C GLY A 10 -4.60 2.79 -2.04
N MET A 11 -3.63 3.72 -2.07
CA MET A 11 -3.70 4.98 -1.32
C MET A 11 -4.90 5.85 -1.74
N LYS A 12 -5.17 5.96 -3.04
CA LYS A 12 -6.32 6.74 -3.54
C LYS A 12 -7.65 6.10 -3.16
N ALA A 13 -7.72 4.77 -3.15
CA ALA A 13 -8.89 4.04 -2.69
C ALA A 13 -9.10 4.24 -1.17
N ALA A 14 -8.05 4.02 -0.36
CA ALA A 14 -8.07 4.17 1.09
C ALA A 14 -8.51 5.57 1.54
N THR A 15 -7.84 6.62 1.04
CA THR A 15 -8.19 8.02 1.37
C THR A 15 -9.65 8.36 1.05
N THR A 16 -10.23 7.77 0.00
CA THR A 16 -11.64 7.97 -0.34
C THR A 16 -12.58 7.09 0.50
N SER A 17 -12.18 5.85 0.80
CA SER A 17 -13.00 4.92 1.58
C SER A 17 -13.07 5.31 3.06
N ASN A 18 -12.02 5.91 3.63
CA ASN A 18 -11.96 6.24 5.06
C ASN A 18 -13.12 7.15 5.48
N VAL A 19 -13.39 8.21 4.71
CA VAL A 19 -14.51 9.12 4.96
C VAL A 19 -15.86 8.41 4.81
N ARG A 20 -15.99 7.51 3.82
CA ARG A 20 -17.23 6.74 3.60
C ARG A 20 -17.48 5.73 4.71
N THR A 21 -16.43 5.09 5.23
CA THR A 21 -16.50 4.17 6.37
C THR A 21 -16.91 4.92 7.63
N CYS A 22 -16.32 6.10 7.89
CA CYS A 22 -16.71 6.96 9.01
C CYS A 22 -18.19 7.38 8.93
N GLN A 23 -18.65 7.82 7.75
CA GLN A 23 -20.05 8.19 7.55
C GLN A 23 -20.99 7.00 7.72
N ALA A 24 -20.62 5.82 7.19
CA ALA A 24 -21.41 4.60 7.35
C ALA A 24 -21.49 4.16 8.81
N ALA A 25 -20.41 4.27 9.58
CA ALA A 25 -20.41 4.00 11.01
C ALA A 25 -21.28 4.98 11.81
N LYS A 26 -21.36 6.24 11.36
CA LYS A 26 -22.19 7.28 11.99
C LYS A 26 -23.69 7.11 11.71
N GLU A 27 -24.05 6.77 10.47
CA GLU A 27 -25.46 6.72 10.03
C GLU A 27 -26.10 5.33 10.08
N SER A 28 -25.30 4.27 10.07
CA SER A 28 -25.76 2.89 9.90
C SER A 28 -25.14 1.97 10.96
N ASP A 29 -25.01 0.68 10.65
CA ASP A 29 -24.47 -0.33 11.55
C ASP A 29 -23.00 -0.68 11.24
N LEU A 30 -22.40 -1.44 12.15
CA LEU A 30 -21.05 -1.97 12.01
C LEU A 30 -20.89 -2.80 10.72
N ALA A 31 -21.92 -3.56 10.33
CA ALA A 31 -21.88 -4.42 9.15
C ALA A 31 -21.72 -3.60 7.86
N LYS A 32 -22.43 -2.47 7.74
CA LYS A 32 -22.31 -1.59 6.58
C LYS A 32 -20.97 -0.86 6.56
N ALA A 33 -20.48 -0.38 7.71
CA ALA A 33 -19.16 0.23 7.81
C ALA A 33 -18.05 -0.75 7.40
N LEU A 34 -18.11 -1.99 7.89
CA LEU A 34 -17.18 -3.06 7.53
C LEU A 34 -17.24 -3.38 6.02
N ASN A 35 -18.42 -3.46 5.43
CA ASN A 35 -18.56 -3.69 4.00
C ASN A 35 -17.89 -2.59 3.16
N VAL A 36 -18.05 -1.32 3.55
CA VAL A 36 -17.40 -0.20 2.86
C VAL A 36 -15.87 -0.27 2.99
N ALA A 37 -15.37 -0.54 4.20
CA ALA A 37 -13.94 -0.70 4.44
C ALA A 37 -13.36 -1.89 3.65
N PHE A 38 -14.06 -3.03 3.63
CA PHE A 38 -13.66 -4.22 2.89
C PHE A 38 -13.64 -3.98 1.38
N GLN A 39 -14.63 -3.27 0.84
CA GLN A 39 -14.65 -2.88 -0.57
C GLN A 39 -13.53 -1.88 -0.91
N GLY A 40 -13.16 -0.98 0.02
CA GLY A 40 -12.00 -0.10 -0.14
C GLY A 40 -10.69 -0.90 -0.24
N GLY A 41 -10.50 -1.86 0.67
CA GLY A 41 -9.32 -2.73 0.68
C GLY A 41 -9.25 -3.69 -0.52
N SER A 42 -10.38 -4.17 -1.02
CA SER A 42 -10.41 -5.10 -2.16
C SER A 42 -9.89 -4.45 -3.46
N VAL A 43 -10.07 -3.14 -3.63
CA VAL A 43 -9.50 -2.38 -4.77
C VAL A 43 -7.98 -2.49 -4.79
N MET A 44 -7.33 -2.36 -3.62
CA MET A 44 -5.88 -2.53 -3.51
C MET A 44 -5.46 -3.96 -3.86
N GLY A 45 -6.13 -4.98 -3.30
CA GLY A 45 -5.81 -6.39 -3.57
C GLY A 45 -5.95 -6.77 -5.05
N ILE A 46 -7.06 -6.38 -5.68
CA ILE A 46 -7.28 -6.60 -7.12
C ILE A 46 -6.22 -5.86 -7.94
N SER A 47 -5.85 -4.64 -7.55
CA SER A 47 -4.80 -3.87 -8.24
C SER A 47 -3.44 -4.56 -8.17
N VAL A 48 -3.04 -5.10 -7.02
CA VAL A 48 -1.76 -5.82 -6.86
C VAL A 48 -1.72 -7.02 -7.79
N ALA A 49 -2.75 -7.88 -7.74
CA ALA A 49 -2.82 -9.08 -8.57
C ALA A 49 -2.86 -8.76 -10.08
N SER A 50 -3.72 -7.80 -10.47
CA SER A 50 -3.92 -7.45 -11.89
C SER A 50 -2.66 -6.85 -12.50
N VAL A 51 -2.03 -5.89 -11.82
CA VAL A 51 -0.80 -5.26 -12.29
C VAL A 51 0.36 -6.26 -12.27
N GLY A 52 0.39 -7.20 -11.32
CA GLY A 52 1.38 -8.25 -11.26
C GLY A 52 1.33 -9.17 -12.48
N ILE A 53 0.14 -9.71 -12.79
CA ILE A 53 -0.05 -10.62 -13.93
C ILE A 53 0.17 -9.90 -15.26
N ILE A 54 -0.42 -8.71 -15.44
CA ILE A 54 -0.27 -7.94 -16.69
C ILE A 54 1.18 -7.48 -16.86
N GLY A 55 1.81 -6.95 -15.80
CA GLY A 55 3.18 -6.47 -15.85
C GLY A 55 4.17 -7.58 -16.18
N LEU A 56 4.11 -8.70 -15.45
CA LEU A 56 4.99 -9.84 -15.68
C LEU A 56 4.71 -10.49 -17.05
N GLY A 57 3.44 -10.70 -17.39
CA GLY A 57 3.04 -11.34 -18.65
C GLY A 57 3.43 -10.51 -19.88
N THR A 58 3.18 -9.20 -19.87
CA THR A 58 3.57 -8.33 -20.99
C THR A 58 5.09 -8.22 -21.12
N TYR A 59 5.81 -8.12 -20.00
CA TYR A 59 7.26 -8.07 -20.01
C TYR A 59 7.88 -9.35 -20.58
N SER A 60 7.41 -10.52 -20.15
CA SER A 60 7.86 -11.81 -20.69
C SER A 60 7.55 -11.97 -22.19
N LEU A 61 6.38 -11.52 -22.65
CA LEU A 61 6.01 -11.59 -24.08
C LEU A 61 6.89 -10.69 -24.95
N VAL A 62 7.23 -9.48 -24.50
CA VAL A 62 8.11 -8.58 -25.26
C VAL A 62 9.51 -9.18 -25.39
N VAL A 63 10.02 -9.78 -24.32
CA VAL A 63 11.36 -10.41 -24.31
C VAL A 63 11.41 -11.63 -25.22
N LEU A 64 10.39 -12.50 -25.16
CA LEU A 64 10.30 -13.70 -26.02
C LEU A 64 10.21 -13.39 -27.52
N ASN A 65 9.74 -12.19 -27.91
CA ASN A 65 9.67 -11.79 -29.30
C ASN A 65 10.96 -11.18 -29.85
N GLY A 66 11.91 -10.80 -28.97
CA GLY A 66 13.13 -10.07 -29.35
C GLY A 66 14.45 -10.78 -29.01
N ASP A 67 14.47 -11.63 -27.98
CA ASP A 67 15.68 -12.23 -27.42
C ASP A 67 15.65 -13.76 -27.38
N ASN A 68 16.83 -14.37 -27.18
CA ASN A 68 16.97 -15.81 -27.00
C ASN A 68 16.22 -16.28 -25.73
N PRO A 69 15.51 -17.42 -25.76
CA PRO A 69 14.79 -17.95 -24.60
C PRO A 69 15.64 -18.14 -23.33
N GLU A 70 16.96 -18.34 -23.50
CA GLU A 70 17.90 -18.53 -22.39
C GLU A 70 18.17 -17.26 -21.57
N THR A 71 17.90 -16.06 -22.10
CA THR A 71 18.09 -14.79 -21.36
C THR A 71 16.88 -14.40 -20.52
N LEU A 72 15.73 -15.05 -20.75
CA LEU A 72 14.46 -14.74 -20.06
C LEU A 72 14.57 -14.76 -18.52
N PRO A 73 15.23 -15.74 -17.87
CA PRO A 73 15.33 -15.76 -16.41
C PRO A 73 16.09 -14.55 -15.84
N TYR A 74 17.15 -14.11 -16.52
CA TYR A 74 17.96 -12.96 -16.09
C TYR A 74 17.20 -11.64 -16.25
N ILE A 75 16.43 -11.51 -17.33
CA ILE A 75 15.67 -10.30 -17.62
C ILE A 75 14.49 -10.17 -16.66
N VAL A 76 13.77 -11.27 -16.40
CA VAL A 76 12.65 -11.29 -15.45
C VAL A 76 13.13 -11.12 -14.00
N ALA A 77 14.32 -11.61 -13.66
CA ALA A 77 14.95 -11.29 -12.37
C ALA A 77 15.19 -9.77 -12.20
N GLY A 78 15.54 -9.06 -13.28
CA GLY A 78 15.65 -7.61 -13.29
C GLY A 78 14.33 -6.88 -13.00
N PHE A 79 13.20 -7.43 -13.46
CA PHE A 79 11.87 -6.92 -13.13
C PHE A 79 11.57 -7.04 -11.62
N CYS A 80 11.82 -8.22 -11.03
CA CYS A 80 11.66 -8.44 -9.60
C CYS A 80 12.59 -7.52 -8.78
N LEU A 81 13.85 -7.39 -9.18
CA LEU A 81 14.79 -6.48 -8.52
C LEU A 81 14.27 -5.04 -8.49
N GLY A 82 13.70 -4.55 -9.60
CA GLY A 82 13.09 -3.22 -9.65
C GLY A 82 11.84 -3.11 -8.76
N ALA A 83 11.05 -4.17 -8.63
CA ALA A 83 9.92 -4.22 -7.72
C ALA A 83 10.38 -4.13 -6.25
N SER A 84 11.37 -4.94 -5.85
CA SER A 84 11.94 -4.95 -4.50
C SER A 84 12.62 -3.65 -4.13
N PHE A 85 13.35 -3.03 -5.07
CA PHE A 85 14.00 -1.75 -4.83
C PHE A 85 12.98 -0.67 -4.47
N PHE A 86 11.89 -0.54 -5.23
CA PHE A 86 10.85 0.45 -4.92
C PHE A 86 10.09 0.10 -3.64
N ALA A 87 9.72 -1.18 -3.45
CA ALA A 87 9.00 -1.64 -2.26
C ALA A 87 9.78 -1.34 -0.98
N LEU A 88 11.10 -1.54 -1.00
CA LEU A 88 11.99 -1.19 0.12
C LEU A 88 11.88 0.28 0.50
N PHE A 89 12.07 1.20 -0.46
CA PHE A 89 12.00 2.64 -0.17
C PHE A 89 10.59 3.09 0.21
N GLY A 90 9.55 2.56 -0.44
CA GLY A 90 8.15 2.88 -0.13
C GLY A 90 7.79 2.45 1.30
N ARG A 91 8.18 1.24 1.70
CA ARG A 91 7.89 0.71 3.03
C ARG A 91 8.73 1.36 4.13
N VAL A 92 10.03 1.56 3.91
CA VAL A 92 10.90 2.22 4.90
C VAL A 92 10.53 3.69 5.04
N GLY A 93 10.38 4.42 3.94
CA GLY A 93 10.01 5.83 3.96
C GLY A 93 8.64 6.07 4.57
N GLY A 94 7.63 5.31 4.13
CA GLY A 94 6.28 5.40 4.68
C GLY A 94 6.21 4.93 6.13
N GLY A 95 6.95 3.87 6.49
CA GLY A 95 7.04 3.34 7.85
C GLY A 95 7.66 4.31 8.84
N ILE A 96 8.74 4.98 8.46
CA ILE A 96 9.35 6.04 9.28
C ILE A 96 8.36 7.18 9.47
N PHE A 97 7.67 7.59 8.41
CA PHE A 97 6.70 8.69 8.47
C PHE A 97 5.54 8.37 9.41
N THR A 98 4.86 7.23 9.22
CA THR A 98 3.72 6.84 10.06
C THR A 98 4.14 6.65 11.52
N LYS A 99 5.19 5.86 11.78
CA LYS A 99 5.54 5.54 13.17
C LYS A 99 6.11 6.72 13.95
N SER A 100 6.78 7.67 13.28
CA SER A 100 7.22 8.89 13.95
C SER A 100 6.03 9.80 14.31
N ALA A 101 5.02 9.86 13.46
CA ALA A 101 3.82 10.65 13.70
C ALA A 101 2.92 10.04 14.77
N ASP A 102 2.63 8.74 14.66
CA ASP A 102 1.86 7.91 15.61
C ASP A 102 2.43 8.02 17.03
N ILE A 103 3.73 7.70 17.23
CA ILE A 103 4.38 7.79 18.54
C ILE A 103 4.36 9.24 19.09
N GLY A 104 4.59 10.24 18.23
CA GLY A 104 4.56 11.64 18.65
C GLY A 104 3.17 12.10 19.05
N ALA A 105 2.14 11.72 18.30
CA ALA A 105 0.74 12.05 18.56
C ALA A 105 0.27 11.42 19.86
N ASP A 106 0.53 10.12 20.03
CA ASP A 106 0.07 9.36 21.18
C ASP A 106 0.78 9.72 22.48
N MET A 107 2.11 9.83 22.45
CA MET A 107 2.88 10.11 23.66
C MET A 107 2.54 11.51 24.20
N THR A 108 2.57 12.53 23.35
CA THR A 108 2.27 13.88 23.80
C THR A 108 0.77 14.04 24.09
N GLY A 109 -0.11 13.56 23.21
CA GLY A 109 -1.56 13.69 23.39
C GLY A 109 -2.08 12.95 24.62
N LYS A 110 -1.90 11.62 24.65
CA LYS A 110 -2.51 10.75 25.67
C LYS A 110 -1.78 10.84 27.02
N ILE A 111 -0.44 10.88 27.02
CA ILE A 111 0.34 10.76 28.26
C ILE A 111 0.63 12.12 28.91
N GLU A 112 0.97 13.15 28.14
CA GLU A 112 1.35 14.46 28.70
C GLU A 112 0.16 15.38 28.93
N TYR A 113 -0.79 15.41 27.99
CA TYR A 113 -1.92 16.36 28.01
C TYR A 113 -3.28 15.73 28.30
N ASP A 114 -3.33 14.42 28.55
CA ASP A 114 -4.57 13.65 28.84
C ASP A 114 -5.68 13.90 27.79
N LEU A 115 -5.26 14.04 26.53
CA LEU A 115 -6.16 14.18 25.39
C LEU A 115 -6.62 12.80 24.92
N PRO A 116 -7.87 12.68 24.43
CA PRO A 116 -8.28 11.51 23.67
C PRO A 116 -7.37 11.24 22.46
N GLU A 117 -7.33 9.97 22.05
CA GLU A 117 -6.76 9.56 20.76
C GLU A 117 -7.41 10.32 19.60
N ASP A 118 -6.62 10.67 18.58
CA ASP A 118 -7.08 11.44 17.42
C ASP A 118 -7.74 12.80 17.74
N ASP A 119 -7.43 13.40 18.89
CA ASP A 119 -8.03 14.68 19.27
C ASP A 119 -7.62 15.80 18.28
N PRO A 120 -8.58 16.57 17.72
CA PRO A 120 -8.29 17.60 16.72
C PRO A 120 -7.41 18.75 17.23
N ARG A 121 -7.22 18.88 18.55
CA ARG A 121 -6.30 19.86 19.15
C ARG A 121 -4.83 19.42 19.07
N ASN A 122 -4.58 18.13 18.86
CA ASN A 122 -3.24 17.60 18.72
C ASN A 122 -2.75 17.80 17.26
N PRO A 123 -1.69 18.61 17.04
CA PRO A 123 -1.23 18.93 15.69
C PRO A 123 -0.63 17.73 14.94
N ALA A 124 -0.26 16.66 15.64
CA ALA A 124 0.34 15.47 15.04
C ALA A 124 -0.69 14.52 14.40
N VAL A 125 -1.98 14.65 14.74
CA VAL A 125 -3.04 13.71 14.28
C VAL A 125 -3.22 13.69 12.77
N ILE A 126 -3.00 14.82 12.09
CA ILE A 126 -3.05 14.85 10.62
C ILE A 126 -1.87 14.07 10.03
N ALA A 127 -0.68 14.19 10.61
CA ALA A 127 0.49 13.46 10.14
C ALA A 127 0.33 11.95 10.38
N ASP A 128 -0.27 11.56 11.50
CA ASP A 128 -0.58 10.17 11.83
C ASP A 128 -1.53 9.53 10.81
N ASN A 129 -2.69 10.15 10.60
CA ASN A 129 -3.68 9.70 9.61
C ASN A 129 -3.16 9.71 8.17
N VAL A 130 -2.28 10.66 7.81
CA VAL A 130 -1.58 10.64 6.52
C VAL A 130 -0.61 9.46 6.47
N GLY A 131 0.09 9.21 7.56
CA GLY A 131 1.03 8.09 7.73
C GLY A 131 0.39 6.75 7.46
N ASP A 132 -0.81 6.48 7.96
CA ASP A 132 -1.52 5.23 7.69
C ASP A 132 -1.73 4.98 6.19
N ASN A 133 -2.04 6.03 5.43
CA ASN A 133 -2.25 5.90 3.99
C ASN A 133 -0.92 5.75 3.23
N VAL A 134 0.16 6.36 3.71
CA VAL A 134 1.47 6.34 3.05
C VAL A 134 2.27 5.08 3.38
N GLY A 135 2.37 4.73 4.66
CA GLY A 135 3.07 3.54 5.13
C GLY A 135 2.23 2.28 4.97
N ASP A 136 1.11 2.23 5.67
CA ASP A 136 0.37 0.99 5.87
C ASP A 136 -0.45 0.57 4.64
N VAL A 137 -0.80 1.52 3.76
CA VAL A 137 -1.47 1.21 2.49
C VAL A 137 -0.49 1.17 1.32
N SER A 138 0.16 2.29 0.99
CA SER A 138 1.00 2.36 -0.21
C SER A 138 2.28 1.52 -0.09
N GLY A 139 2.92 1.54 1.07
CA GLY A 139 4.09 0.69 1.36
C GLY A 139 3.73 -0.79 1.31
N MET A 140 2.65 -1.19 1.98
CA MET A 140 2.16 -2.57 1.97
C MET A 140 1.77 -3.04 0.56
N GLY A 141 1.11 -2.20 -0.26
CA GLY A 141 0.73 -2.59 -1.62
C GLY A 141 1.91 -2.83 -2.54
N SER A 142 2.99 -2.07 -2.36
CA SER A 142 4.24 -2.27 -3.10
C SER A 142 4.97 -3.54 -2.65
N ASP A 143 4.94 -3.83 -1.34
CA ASP A 143 5.52 -5.03 -0.72
C ASP A 143 4.82 -6.32 -1.16
N LEU A 144 3.48 -6.35 -1.14
CA LEU A 144 2.71 -7.49 -1.61
C LEU A 144 2.91 -7.76 -3.11
N PHE A 145 3.03 -6.70 -3.91
CA PHE A 145 3.34 -6.83 -5.34
C PHE A 145 4.72 -7.46 -5.56
N GLU A 146 5.72 -7.02 -4.81
CA GLU A 146 7.06 -7.58 -4.85
C GLU A 146 7.05 -9.07 -4.53
N SER A 147 6.41 -9.46 -3.42
CA SER A 147 6.41 -10.85 -2.99
C SER A 147 5.64 -11.75 -3.95
N PHE A 148 4.54 -11.26 -4.51
CA PHE A 148 3.76 -11.98 -5.53
C PHE A 148 4.56 -12.20 -6.83
N THR A 149 5.22 -11.16 -7.33
CA THR A 149 6.00 -11.25 -8.57
C THR A 149 7.26 -12.09 -8.39
N SER A 150 7.98 -11.90 -7.27
CA SER A 150 9.18 -12.66 -6.93
C SER A 150 8.90 -14.17 -6.80
N SER A 151 7.83 -14.56 -6.10
CA SER A 151 7.43 -15.97 -5.98
C SER A 151 7.01 -16.60 -7.31
N THR A 152 6.32 -15.84 -8.17
CA THR A 152 5.93 -16.31 -9.51
C THR A 152 7.15 -16.55 -10.40
N VAL A 153 8.17 -15.71 -10.29
CA VAL A 153 9.40 -15.80 -11.10
C VAL A 153 10.36 -16.88 -10.59
N ALA A 154 10.33 -17.16 -9.29
CA ALA A 154 11.13 -18.22 -8.70
C ALA A 154 10.63 -19.64 -9.04
N THR A 155 9.40 -19.77 -9.55
CA THR A 155 8.77 -21.03 -9.97
C THR A 155 9.09 -21.33 -11.43
#